data_AF-A0A8B6C684-F1
#
_entry.id   AF-A0A8B6C684-F1
#
_cell.length_a   1.000
_cell.length_b   1.000
_cell.length_c   1.000
_cell.angle_alpha   90.00
_cell.angle_beta   90.00
_cell.angle_gamma   90.00
#
_symmetry.space_group_name_H-M   'P 1'
#
loop_
_entity.id
_entity.type
_entity.pdbx_description
1 polymer ?
#
loop_
_entity_poly.entity_id
_entity_poly.type
_entity_poly.pdbx_seq_one_letter_code
_entity_poly.pdbx_strand_id
1 'polypeptide(L)'
;FKDIEQKLKATDSDKENALKRIKECEAKLNSIEKEKNLALKRVKDSEHKLKSTELDKEEALKKLTKYKDANEYLQREHTNALERITEAEKSVRLLSQEKSDALTRLSDIMGTKLRDNNPAITDLNDPNRPMKLGDQFSELYENEWTDAFSDISDCKNLNLTEIETIEVLLNILKEIYNICLEDIEEQLSGHKKLVHGFSDDEIEPFLKTAKDSVKTNAANYIPLLSRKIISSTSACKLVAQYKDFSLQYIENCVKICYFAAVQNPPMVIDFEPGQMFDKQSYREYTRSGTVVEYLVWPVLYLHKGGPILSKGVVQPKEENNSNK
;
A
#
# COMPACT_ATOMS: atom_id res chain seq x y z
N PHE A 1 143.91 26.59 39.51
CA PHE A 1 143.52 25.18 39.70
C PHE A 1 142.09 25.00 40.23
N LYS A 2 141.66 25.60 41.36
CA LYS A 2 140.26 25.51 41.86
C LYS A 2 139.16 25.99 40.90
N ASP A 3 139.43 27.02 40.10
CA ASP A 3 138.44 27.66 39.21
C ASP A 3 138.10 26.84 37.96
N ILE A 4 139.05 26.01 37.49
CA ILE A 4 138.86 25.12 36.33
C ILE A 4 138.04 23.88 36.74
N GLU A 5 138.27 23.37 37.96
CA GLU A 5 137.59 22.20 38.51
C GLU A 5 136.11 22.48 38.83
N GLN A 6 135.79 23.71 39.27
CA GLN A 6 134.39 24.16 39.44
C GLN A 6 133.67 24.34 38.11
N LYS A 7 134.34 24.89 37.08
CA LYS A 7 133.76 25.02 35.73
C LYS A 7 133.50 23.66 35.07
N LEU A 8 134.40 22.68 35.25
CA LEU A 8 134.20 21.33 34.73
C LEU A 8 132.98 20.64 35.39
N LYS A 9 132.86 20.71 36.71
CA LYS A 9 131.72 20.14 37.46
C LYS A 9 130.39 20.83 37.11
N ALA A 10 130.40 22.15 36.91
CA ALA A 10 129.21 22.88 36.46
C ALA A 10 128.80 22.44 35.04
N THR A 11 129.76 22.27 34.14
CA THR A 11 129.51 21.81 32.76
C THR A 11 128.99 20.37 32.71
N ASP A 12 129.51 19.46 33.55
CA ASP A 12 129.02 18.09 33.66
C ASP A 12 127.60 18.03 34.26
N SER A 13 127.32 18.86 35.28
CA SER A 13 125.98 19.02 35.85
C SER A 13 124.97 19.57 34.83
N ASP A 14 125.35 20.57 34.05
CA ASP A 14 124.51 21.15 33.00
C ASP A 14 124.24 20.14 31.87
N LYS A 15 125.26 19.35 31.50
CA LYS A 15 125.14 18.26 30.53
C LYS A 15 124.22 17.15 31.03
N GLU A 16 124.32 16.77 32.30
CA GLU A 16 123.45 15.76 32.91
C GLU A 16 122.00 16.24 33.01
N ASN A 17 121.77 17.50 33.38
CA ASN A 17 120.45 18.13 33.37
C ASN A 17 119.86 18.24 31.94
N ALA A 18 120.67 18.59 30.95
CA ALA A 18 120.26 18.59 29.55
C ALA A 18 119.87 17.18 29.08
N LEU A 19 120.65 16.15 29.45
CA LEU A 19 120.36 14.76 29.12
C LEU A 19 119.04 14.27 29.76
N LYS A 20 118.77 14.68 31.01
CA LYS A 20 117.51 14.37 31.70
C LYS A 20 116.32 15.02 31.01
N ARG A 21 116.43 16.30 30.61
CA ARG A 21 115.38 17.00 29.86
C ARG A 21 115.13 16.37 28.49
N ILE A 22 116.17 15.92 27.80
CA ILE A 22 116.06 15.19 26.54
C ILE A 22 115.28 13.88 26.75
N LYS A 23 115.62 13.08 27.75
CA LYS A 23 114.89 11.83 28.07
C LYS A 23 113.43 12.08 28.46
N GLU A 24 113.14 13.15 29.20
CA GLU A 24 111.77 13.55 29.53
C GLU A 24 110.99 13.99 28.28
N CYS A 25 111.62 14.73 27.38
CA CYS A 25 111.05 15.09 26.09
C CYS A 25 110.78 13.86 25.22
N GLU A 26 111.71 12.90 25.14
CA GLU A 26 111.54 11.63 24.43
C GLU A 26 110.37 10.82 24.99
N ALA A 27 110.23 10.73 26.32
CA ALA A 27 109.11 10.05 26.96
C ALA A 27 107.76 10.71 26.63
N LYS A 28 107.69 12.05 26.65
CA LYS A 28 106.49 12.80 26.25
C LYS A 28 106.16 12.59 24.77
N LEU A 29 107.18 12.60 23.91
CA LEU A 29 107.02 12.41 22.47
C LEU A 29 106.48 11.00 22.17
N ASN A 30 107.00 9.97 22.84
CA ASN A 30 106.48 8.61 22.75
C ASN A 30 105.04 8.48 23.26
N SER A 31 104.68 9.18 24.34
CA SER A 31 103.31 9.22 24.85
C SER A 31 102.35 9.86 23.84
N ILE A 32 102.76 10.99 23.25
CA ILE A 32 101.99 11.69 22.22
C ILE A 32 101.84 10.83 20.96
N GLU A 33 102.88 10.14 20.52
CA GLU A 33 102.82 9.23 19.37
C GLU A 33 101.82 8.09 19.62
N LYS A 34 101.79 7.54 20.85
CA LYS A 34 100.83 6.50 21.25
C LYS A 34 99.39 7.02 21.23
N GLU A 35 99.13 8.21 21.79
CA GLU A 35 97.81 8.84 21.78
C GLU A 35 97.35 9.17 20.35
N LYS A 36 98.24 9.71 19.53
CA LYS A 36 97.98 10.00 18.10
C LYS A 36 97.60 8.73 17.35
N ASN A 37 98.32 7.62 17.55
CA ASN A 37 98.00 6.35 16.91
C ASN A 37 96.64 5.78 17.37
N LEU A 38 96.30 5.94 18.66
CA LEU A 38 95.00 5.55 19.19
C LEU A 38 93.87 6.41 18.61
N ALA A 39 94.07 7.72 18.52
CA ALA A 39 93.13 8.65 17.90
C ALA A 39 92.92 8.34 16.42
N LEU A 40 94.01 8.06 15.68
CA LEU A 40 93.94 7.69 14.27
C LEU A 40 93.13 6.41 14.05
N LYS A 41 93.28 5.42 14.93
CA LYS A 41 92.47 4.19 14.89
C LYS A 41 90.98 4.49 15.11
N ARG A 42 90.64 5.32 16.11
CA ARG A 42 89.25 5.72 16.39
C ARG A 42 88.61 6.48 15.23
N VAL A 43 89.37 7.35 14.56
CA VAL A 43 88.91 8.09 13.38
C VAL A 43 88.57 7.11 12.26
N LYS A 44 89.47 6.18 11.94
CA LYS A 44 89.22 5.14 10.92
C LYS A 44 87.99 4.27 11.23
N ASP A 45 87.83 3.85 12.48
CA ASP A 45 86.67 3.07 12.91
C ASP A 45 85.36 3.87 12.77
N SER A 46 85.42 5.17 13.04
CA SER A 46 84.27 6.08 12.90
C SER A 46 83.93 6.36 11.44
N GLU A 47 84.92 6.54 10.57
CA GLU A 47 84.74 6.70 9.12
C GLU A 47 84.06 5.46 8.52
N HIS A 48 84.48 4.26 8.92
CA HIS A 48 83.85 3.02 8.45
C HIS A 48 82.38 2.93 8.88
N LYS A 49 82.08 3.25 10.14
CA LYS A 49 80.69 3.28 10.65
C LYS A 49 79.83 4.32 9.92
N LEU A 50 80.38 5.51 9.67
CA LEU A 50 79.68 6.57 8.96
C LEU A 50 79.30 6.11 7.55
N LYS A 51 80.25 5.51 6.82
CA LYS A 51 80.03 5.00 5.47
C LYS A 51 78.97 3.90 5.42
N SER A 52 78.96 2.98 6.39
CA SER A 52 77.90 1.96 6.51
C SER A 52 76.53 2.60 6.75
N THR A 53 76.46 3.60 7.64
CA THR A 53 75.22 4.29 7.97
C THR A 53 74.67 5.10 6.79
N GLU A 54 75.55 5.69 5.98
CA GLU A 54 75.17 6.40 4.76
C GLU A 54 74.54 5.48 3.72
N LEU A 55 75.08 4.26 3.55
CA LEU A 55 74.51 3.25 2.67
C LEU A 55 73.12 2.80 3.13
N ASP A 56 72.95 2.52 4.42
CA ASP A 56 71.67 2.13 5.01
C ASP A 56 70.61 3.25 4.83
N LYS A 57 71.03 4.51 5.01
CA LYS A 57 70.18 5.69 4.79
C LYS A 57 69.75 5.81 3.33
N GLU A 58 70.65 5.57 2.39
CA GLU A 58 70.33 5.63 0.96
C GLU A 58 69.33 4.52 0.57
N GLU A 59 69.47 3.32 1.12
CA GLU A 59 68.52 2.24 0.91
C GLU A 59 67.13 2.56 1.50
N ALA A 60 67.09 3.13 2.71
CA ALA A 60 65.85 3.57 3.35
C ALA A 60 65.14 4.67 2.52
N LEU A 61 65.89 5.62 1.96
CA LEU A 61 65.35 6.65 1.07
C LEU A 61 64.73 6.05 -0.20
N LYS A 62 65.40 5.09 -0.84
CA LYS A 62 64.87 4.38 -2.02
C LYS A 62 63.56 3.65 -1.70
N LYS A 63 63.46 3.01 -0.53
CA LYS A 63 62.21 2.36 -0.08
C LYS A 63 61.10 3.38 0.15
N LEU A 64 61.42 4.50 0.80
CA LEU A 64 60.46 5.56 1.08
C LEU A 64 59.87 6.16 -0.20
N THR A 65 60.69 6.41 -1.22
CA THR A 65 60.22 6.90 -2.53
C THR A 65 59.24 5.91 -3.17
N LYS A 66 59.58 4.61 -3.19
CA LYS A 66 58.69 3.58 -3.73
C LYS A 66 57.35 3.52 -3.00
N TYR A 67 57.35 3.62 -1.68
CA TYR A 67 56.11 3.64 -0.90
C TYR A 67 55.27 4.88 -1.18
N LYS A 68 55.92 6.04 -1.39
CA LYS A 68 55.23 7.28 -1.74
C LYS A 68 54.52 7.15 -3.10
N ASP A 69 55.22 6.66 -4.11
CA ASP A 69 54.66 6.48 -5.45
C ASP A 69 53.50 5.47 -5.46
N ALA A 70 53.63 4.37 -4.71
CA ALA A 70 52.56 3.39 -4.56
C ALA A 70 51.33 3.97 -3.85
N ASN A 71 51.53 4.83 -2.85
CA ASN A 71 50.44 5.48 -2.14
C ASN A 71 49.71 6.51 -3.02
N GLU A 72 50.46 7.27 -3.82
CA GLU A 72 49.86 8.19 -4.81
C GLU A 72 49.04 7.44 -5.87
N TYR A 73 49.52 6.27 -6.32
CA TYR A 73 48.75 5.39 -7.21
C TYR A 73 47.46 4.88 -6.55
N LEU A 74 47.55 4.36 -5.32
CA LEU A 74 46.38 3.85 -4.58
C LEU A 74 45.36 4.94 -4.29
N GLN A 75 45.81 6.17 -4.01
CA GLN A 75 44.91 7.32 -3.82
C GLN A 75 44.11 7.64 -5.09
N ARG A 76 44.76 7.61 -6.27
CA ARG A 76 44.06 7.83 -7.54
C ARG A 76 43.02 6.74 -7.82
N GLU A 77 43.40 5.47 -7.63
CA GLU A 77 42.46 4.34 -7.79
C GLU A 77 41.29 4.44 -6.82
N HIS A 78 41.53 4.82 -5.56
CA HIS A 78 40.48 5.01 -4.57
C HIS A 78 39.50 6.12 -4.99
N THR A 79 40.01 7.26 -5.48
CA THR A 79 39.16 8.34 -5.99
C THR A 79 38.30 7.89 -7.17
N ASN A 80 38.90 7.20 -8.15
CA ASN A 80 38.18 6.69 -9.31
C ASN A 80 37.10 5.66 -8.91
N ALA A 81 37.39 4.80 -7.94
CA ALA A 81 36.43 3.83 -7.43
C ALA A 81 35.26 4.52 -6.72
N LEU A 82 35.52 5.59 -5.96
CA LEU A 82 34.49 6.36 -5.26
C LEU A 82 33.52 7.03 -6.25
N GLU A 83 34.04 7.61 -7.33
CA GLU A 83 33.23 8.22 -8.37
C GLU A 83 32.31 7.19 -9.03
N ARG A 84 32.83 6.00 -9.37
CA ARG A 84 32.04 4.90 -9.95
C ARG A 84 30.94 4.40 -9.01
N ILE A 85 31.23 4.30 -7.71
CA ILE A 85 30.24 3.90 -6.70
C ILE A 85 29.14 4.97 -6.62
N THR A 86 29.52 6.23 -6.55
CA THR A 86 28.56 7.35 -6.45
C THR A 86 27.61 7.38 -7.66
N GLU A 87 28.13 7.13 -8.86
CA GLU A 87 27.33 7.10 -10.08
C GLU A 87 26.41 5.88 -10.15
N ALA A 88 26.89 4.70 -9.73
CA ALA A 88 26.08 3.49 -9.62
C ALA A 88 24.95 3.65 -8.60
N GLU A 89 25.22 4.23 -7.43
CA GLU A 89 24.21 4.52 -6.40
C GLU A 89 23.11 5.44 -6.92
N LYS A 90 23.48 6.48 -7.66
CA LYS A 90 22.52 7.40 -8.31
C LYS A 90 21.65 6.66 -9.32
N SER A 91 22.24 5.79 -10.15
CA SER A 91 21.50 5.00 -11.13
C SER A 91 20.52 4.02 -10.47
N VAL A 92 20.95 3.34 -9.39
CA VAL A 92 20.08 2.42 -8.64
C VAL A 92 18.91 3.15 -8.03
N ARG A 93 19.12 4.37 -7.50
CA ARG A 93 18.05 5.18 -6.93
C ARG A 93 17.00 5.56 -7.97
N LEU A 94 17.43 5.99 -9.17
CA LEU A 94 16.53 6.33 -10.27
C LEU A 94 15.73 5.11 -10.74
N LEU A 95 16.40 3.98 -10.98
CA LEU A 95 15.75 2.74 -11.40
C LEU A 95 14.75 2.22 -10.35
N SER A 96 15.06 2.39 -9.06
CA SER A 96 14.15 2.02 -7.97
C SER A 96 12.88 2.89 -7.97
N GLN A 97 13.03 4.19 -8.22
CA GLN A 97 11.91 5.10 -8.35
C GLN A 97 11.05 4.78 -9.59
N GLU A 98 11.67 4.57 -10.75
CA GLU A 98 10.97 4.17 -11.97
C GLU A 98 10.23 2.83 -11.79
N LYS A 99 10.86 1.87 -11.11
CA LYS A 99 10.22 0.59 -10.77
C LYS A 99 9.00 0.80 -9.87
N SER A 100 9.11 1.66 -8.86
CA SER A 100 7.98 1.99 -7.98
C SER A 100 6.83 2.61 -8.76
N ASP A 101 7.11 3.63 -9.58
CA ASP A 101 6.11 4.32 -10.38
C ASP A 101 5.44 3.38 -11.39
N ALA A 102 6.22 2.49 -12.03
CA ALA A 102 5.71 1.46 -12.92
C ALA A 102 4.81 0.47 -12.17
N LEU A 103 5.21 0.01 -10.97
CA LEU A 103 4.40 -0.88 -10.15
C LEU A 103 3.10 -0.24 -9.68
N THR A 104 3.12 1.04 -9.30
CA THR A 104 1.90 1.78 -8.93
C THR A 104 0.96 1.87 -10.12
N ARG A 105 1.45 2.28 -11.30
CA ARG A 105 0.64 2.33 -12.52
C ARG A 105 0.09 0.96 -12.90
N LEU A 106 0.90 -0.10 -12.78
CA LEU A 106 0.45 -1.45 -13.08
C LEU A 106 -0.62 -1.92 -12.08
N SER A 107 -0.48 -1.56 -10.80
CA SER A 107 -1.46 -1.83 -9.76
C SER A 107 -2.78 -1.10 -10.00
N ASP A 108 -2.74 0.15 -10.46
CA ASP A 108 -3.93 0.93 -10.83
C ASP A 108 -4.62 0.33 -12.07
N ILE A 109 -3.84 -0.06 -13.09
CA ILE A 109 -4.35 -0.70 -14.31
C ILE A 109 -4.93 -2.09 -14.00
N MET A 110 -4.30 -2.86 -13.10
CA MET A 110 -4.81 -4.15 -12.67
C MET A 110 -6.04 -4.01 -11.78
N GLY A 111 -6.06 -3.04 -10.87
CA GLY A 111 -7.21 -2.74 -10.01
C GLY A 111 -8.44 -2.30 -10.80
N THR A 112 -8.26 -1.47 -11.82
CA THR A 112 -9.32 -1.08 -12.76
C THR A 112 -9.80 -2.28 -13.59
N LYS A 113 -8.89 -3.03 -14.24
CA LYS A 113 -9.26 -4.21 -15.05
C LYS A 113 -9.92 -5.34 -14.24
N LEU A 114 -9.56 -5.55 -12.97
CA LEU A 114 -10.20 -6.55 -12.11
C LEU A 114 -11.61 -6.12 -11.66
N ARG A 115 -11.85 -4.81 -11.49
CA ARG A 115 -13.16 -4.24 -11.14
C ARG A 115 -14.13 -4.19 -12.34
N ASP A 116 -13.61 -4.07 -13.57
CA ASP A 116 -14.40 -3.78 -14.77
C ASP A 116 -15.16 -4.98 -15.35
N ASN A 117 -14.86 -6.22 -14.97
CA ASN A 117 -15.48 -7.41 -15.58
C ASN A 117 -15.76 -8.56 -14.60
N ASN A 118 -15.66 -8.33 -13.28
CA ASN A 118 -15.93 -9.36 -12.29
C ASN A 118 -16.82 -8.81 -11.17
N PRO A 119 -18.15 -9.07 -11.21
CA PRO A 119 -19.07 -8.71 -10.12
C PRO A 119 -18.63 -9.22 -8.73
N ALA A 120 -17.77 -10.25 -8.69
CA ALA A 120 -17.22 -10.84 -7.47
C ALA A 120 -15.97 -10.15 -6.90
N ILE A 121 -15.26 -9.30 -7.67
CA ILE A 121 -14.12 -8.51 -7.15
C ILE A 121 -14.61 -7.07 -6.91
N THR A 122 -15.61 -6.97 -6.04
CA THR A 122 -16.21 -5.71 -5.65
C THR A 122 -15.34 -5.00 -4.62
N ASP A 123 -15.35 -3.67 -4.61
CA ASP A 123 -14.74 -2.88 -3.55
C ASP A 123 -15.37 -3.30 -2.21
N LEU A 124 -14.60 -4.00 -1.36
CA LEU A 124 -15.08 -4.52 -0.08
C LEU A 124 -15.53 -3.41 0.87
N ASN A 125 -15.21 -2.15 0.58
CA ASN A 125 -15.64 -0.99 1.34
C ASN A 125 -16.91 -0.32 0.80
N ASP A 126 -17.41 -0.67 -0.40
CA ASP A 126 -18.66 -0.11 -0.92
C ASP A 126 -19.86 -0.72 -0.16
N PRO A 127 -20.62 0.07 0.62
CA PRO A 127 -21.77 -0.43 1.36
C PRO A 127 -22.96 -0.77 0.45
N ASN A 128 -22.95 -0.32 -0.82
CA ASN A 128 -24.03 -0.52 -1.79
C ASN A 128 -23.63 -1.51 -2.90
N ARG A 129 -22.62 -2.37 -2.65
CA ARG A 129 -22.27 -3.48 -3.54
C ARG A 129 -23.41 -4.52 -3.59
N PRO A 130 -23.57 -5.28 -4.70
CA PRO A 130 -24.70 -6.18 -4.86
C PRO A 130 -24.90 -7.20 -3.73
N MET A 131 -23.83 -7.82 -3.23
CA MET A 131 -23.93 -8.75 -2.09
C MET A 131 -24.45 -8.05 -0.83
N LYS A 132 -23.97 -6.84 -0.53
CA LYS A 132 -24.41 -6.11 0.67
C LYS A 132 -25.83 -5.58 0.51
N LEU A 133 -26.25 -5.23 -0.71
CA LEU A 133 -27.64 -4.95 -1.02
C LEU A 133 -28.52 -6.18 -0.84
N GLY A 134 -28.04 -7.38 -1.18
CA GLY A 134 -28.72 -8.65 -0.88
C GLY A 134 -28.93 -8.88 0.61
N ASP A 135 -27.90 -8.61 1.43
CA ASP A 135 -28.00 -8.66 2.89
C ASP A 135 -29.04 -7.64 3.39
N GLN A 136 -28.92 -6.37 2.98
CA GLN A 136 -29.85 -5.30 3.35
C GLN A 136 -31.29 -5.60 2.93
N PHE A 137 -31.48 -6.23 1.78
CA PHE A 137 -32.80 -6.64 1.31
C PHE A 137 -33.40 -7.76 2.15
N SER A 138 -32.56 -8.67 2.65
CA SER A 138 -33.00 -9.71 3.60
C SER A 138 -33.32 -9.12 4.97
N GLU A 139 -32.48 -8.20 5.46
CA GLU A 139 -32.69 -7.45 6.71
C GLU A 139 -33.98 -6.61 6.64
N LEU A 140 -34.30 -6.01 5.49
CA LEU A 140 -35.53 -5.24 5.26
C LEU A 140 -36.79 -6.07 5.52
N TYR A 141 -36.78 -7.35 5.12
CA TYR A 141 -37.89 -8.27 5.40
C TYR A 141 -37.94 -8.67 6.87
N GLU A 142 -36.78 -8.99 7.46
CA GLU A 142 -36.72 -9.52 8.82
C GLU A 142 -37.06 -8.45 9.87
N ASN A 143 -36.72 -7.17 9.63
CA ASN A 143 -36.93 -6.08 10.57
C ASN A 143 -38.07 -5.15 10.13
N GLU A 144 -37.83 -4.22 9.21
CA GLU A 144 -38.76 -3.11 8.95
C GLU A 144 -40.08 -3.57 8.34
N TRP A 145 -40.08 -4.62 7.52
CA TRP A 145 -41.32 -5.21 7.02
C TRP A 145 -42.15 -5.82 8.17
N THR A 146 -41.51 -6.54 9.11
CA THR A 146 -42.18 -7.12 10.28
C THR A 146 -42.78 -6.04 11.18
N ASP A 147 -42.03 -4.94 11.39
CA ASP A 147 -42.50 -3.80 12.17
C ASP A 147 -43.66 -3.08 11.47
N ALA A 148 -43.55 -2.82 10.16
CA ALA A 148 -44.61 -2.21 9.37
C ALA A 148 -45.87 -3.11 9.28
N PHE A 149 -45.69 -4.42 9.14
CA PHE A 149 -46.78 -5.40 9.16
C PHE A 149 -47.55 -5.34 10.48
N SER A 150 -46.82 -5.26 11.61
CA SER A 150 -47.41 -5.13 12.94
C SER A 150 -48.16 -3.81 13.10
N ASP A 151 -47.58 -2.71 12.61
CA ASP A 151 -48.18 -1.38 12.65
C ASP A 151 -49.51 -1.30 11.87
N ILE A 152 -49.55 -1.91 10.69
CA ILE A 152 -50.75 -1.96 9.85
C ILE A 152 -51.79 -2.90 10.46
N SER A 153 -51.39 -4.07 10.95
CA SER A 153 -52.30 -5.08 11.53
C SER A 153 -52.95 -4.60 12.83
N ASP A 154 -52.24 -3.84 13.65
CA ASP A 154 -52.77 -3.23 14.87
C ASP A 154 -53.66 -2.00 14.58
N CYS A 155 -53.66 -1.50 13.34
CA CYS A 155 -54.45 -0.34 12.96
C CYS A 155 -55.94 -0.69 12.83
N LYS A 156 -56.71 -0.40 13.89
CA LYS A 156 -58.17 -0.61 13.96
C LYS A 156 -58.98 0.03 12.84
N ASN A 157 -58.43 1.01 12.12
CA ASN A 157 -59.14 1.75 11.08
C ASN A 157 -59.07 1.07 9.69
N LEU A 158 -58.15 0.12 9.49
CA LEU A 158 -57.91 -0.50 8.19
C LEU A 158 -58.64 -1.84 8.01
N ASN A 159 -58.88 -2.60 9.09
CA ASN A 159 -59.55 -3.91 9.07
C ASN A 159 -59.03 -4.86 7.97
N LEU A 160 -57.73 -4.81 7.68
CA LEU A 160 -57.10 -5.70 6.71
C LEU A 160 -56.83 -7.06 7.35
N THR A 161 -57.07 -8.11 6.58
CA THR A 161 -56.57 -9.46 6.91
C THR A 161 -55.05 -9.51 6.78
N GLU A 162 -54.43 -10.53 7.35
CA GLU A 162 -52.99 -10.77 7.21
C GLU A 162 -52.56 -10.80 5.73
N ILE A 163 -53.31 -11.51 4.88
CA ILE A 163 -53.00 -11.62 3.44
C ILE A 163 -53.10 -10.25 2.76
N GLU A 164 -54.14 -9.47 3.06
CA GLU A 164 -54.29 -8.12 2.49
C GLU A 164 -53.17 -7.17 2.96
N THR A 165 -52.72 -7.27 4.22
CA THR A 165 -51.58 -6.50 4.72
C THR A 165 -50.29 -6.88 3.99
N ILE A 166 -50.05 -8.18 3.77
CA ILE A 166 -48.90 -8.68 2.99
C ILE A 166 -48.95 -8.11 1.57
N GLU A 167 -50.12 -8.17 0.91
CA GLU A 167 -50.31 -7.64 -0.44
C GLU A 167 -50.07 -6.12 -0.52
N VAL A 168 -50.52 -5.35 0.48
CA VAL A 168 -50.25 -3.90 0.54
C VAL A 168 -48.75 -3.61 0.61
N LEU A 169 -48.02 -4.29 1.50
CA LEU A 169 -46.56 -4.09 1.64
C LEU A 169 -45.81 -4.53 0.38
N LEU A 170 -46.19 -5.66 -0.23
CA LEU A 170 -45.63 -6.11 -1.50
C LEU A 170 -45.87 -5.12 -2.64
N ASN A 171 -47.08 -4.58 -2.74
CA ASN A 171 -47.43 -3.59 -3.76
C ASN A 171 -46.62 -2.30 -3.58
N ILE A 172 -46.39 -1.85 -2.34
CA ILE A 172 -45.50 -0.72 -2.05
C ILE A 172 -44.09 -1.00 -2.58
N LEU A 173 -43.49 -2.14 -2.24
CA LEU A 173 -42.15 -2.49 -2.71
C LEU A 173 -42.10 -2.57 -4.24
N LYS A 174 -43.11 -3.18 -4.88
CA LYS A 174 -43.19 -3.33 -6.34
C LYS A 174 -43.32 -1.99 -7.06
N GLU A 175 -44.18 -1.11 -6.58
CA GLU A 175 -44.35 0.24 -7.15
C GLU A 175 -43.08 1.06 -6.98
N ILE A 176 -42.45 1.02 -5.81
CA ILE A 176 -41.17 1.70 -5.56
C ILE A 176 -40.08 1.18 -6.51
N TYR A 177 -39.96 -0.14 -6.65
CA TYR A 177 -38.97 -0.74 -7.54
C TYR A 177 -39.13 -0.28 -8.98
N ASN A 178 -40.36 -0.30 -9.51
CA ASN A 178 -40.65 0.16 -10.86
C ASN A 178 -40.36 1.65 -11.04
N ILE A 179 -40.76 2.50 -10.08
CA ILE A 179 -40.45 3.93 -10.11
C ILE A 179 -38.94 4.16 -10.11
N CYS A 180 -38.17 3.43 -9.29
CA CYS A 180 -36.72 3.54 -9.27
C CYS A 180 -36.09 3.12 -10.61
N LEU A 181 -36.57 2.05 -11.25
CA LEU A 181 -36.09 1.65 -12.58
C LEU A 181 -36.35 2.74 -13.62
N GLU A 182 -37.56 3.29 -13.65
CA GLU A 182 -37.95 4.36 -14.58
C GLU A 182 -37.15 5.64 -14.34
N ASP A 183 -37.00 6.06 -13.08
CA ASP A 183 -36.30 7.29 -12.69
C ASP A 183 -34.81 7.21 -13.05
N ILE A 184 -34.16 6.07 -12.83
CA ILE A 184 -32.76 5.86 -13.25
C ILE A 184 -32.62 5.83 -14.76
N GLU A 185 -33.53 5.17 -15.47
CA GLU A 185 -33.52 5.16 -16.94
C GLU A 185 -33.71 6.59 -17.49
N GLU A 186 -34.59 7.39 -16.89
CA GLU A 186 -34.81 8.80 -17.25
C GLU A 186 -33.55 9.64 -17.01
N GLN A 187 -32.93 9.53 -15.82
CA GLN A 187 -31.68 10.24 -15.48
C GLN A 187 -30.53 9.90 -16.46
N LEU A 188 -30.44 8.64 -16.88
CA LEU A 188 -29.42 8.18 -17.82
C LEU A 188 -29.80 8.42 -19.30
N SER A 189 -31.07 8.67 -19.61
CA SER A 189 -31.55 8.82 -20.99
C SER A 189 -30.86 9.96 -21.75
N GLY A 190 -30.56 11.07 -21.08
CA GLY A 190 -29.82 12.19 -21.65
C GLY A 190 -28.40 11.79 -22.07
N HIS A 191 -27.72 11.04 -21.21
CA HIS A 191 -26.39 10.50 -21.48
C HIS A 191 -26.41 9.51 -22.65
N LYS A 192 -27.40 8.60 -22.69
CA LYS A 192 -27.58 7.65 -23.80
C LYS A 192 -27.83 8.34 -25.14
N LYS A 193 -28.59 9.44 -25.15
CA LYS A 193 -28.85 10.24 -26.37
C LYS A 193 -27.59 10.91 -26.91
N LEU A 194 -26.69 11.40 -26.04
CA LEU A 194 -25.44 12.06 -26.43
C LEU A 194 -24.47 11.11 -27.15
N VAL A 195 -24.51 9.82 -26.80
CA VAL A 195 -23.63 8.79 -27.35
C VAL A 195 -24.31 7.92 -28.43
N HIS A 196 -25.44 8.38 -28.96
CA HIS A 196 -26.13 7.67 -30.03
C HIS A 196 -25.25 7.57 -31.28
N GLY A 197 -25.11 6.36 -31.82
CA GLY A 197 -24.35 6.09 -33.05
C GLY A 197 -22.90 5.63 -32.84
N PHE A 198 -22.43 5.57 -31.59
CA PHE A 198 -21.17 4.92 -31.22
C PHE A 198 -21.38 3.44 -30.88
N SER A 199 -20.31 2.64 -30.90
CA SER A 199 -20.36 1.24 -30.50
C SER A 199 -20.45 1.07 -28.97
N ASP A 200 -21.00 -0.06 -28.52
CA ASP A 200 -21.18 -0.35 -27.08
C ASP A 200 -19.85 -0.26 -26.30
N ASP A 201 -18.75 -0.72 -26.88
CA ASP A 201 -17.41 -0.67 -26.28
C ASP A 201 -16.89 0.76 -26.09
N GLU A 202 -17.25 1.69 -26.98
CA GLU A 202 -16.85 3.09 -26.91
C GLU A 202 -17.67 3.87 -25.88
N ILE A 203 -18.94 3.50 -25.71
CA ILE A 203 -19.86 4.21 -24.80
C ILE A 203 -19.80 3.69 -23.37
N GLU A 204 -19.39 2.44 -23.14
CA GLU A 204 -19.40 1.81 -21.82
C GLU A 204 -18.64 2.64 -20.76
N PRO A 205 -17.42 3.16 -21.01
CA PRO A 205 -16.71 4.00 -20.03
C PRO A 205 -17.47 5.30 -19.70
N PHE A 206 -18.15 5.89 -20.69
CA PHE A 206 -18.92 7.11 -20.52
C PHE A 206 -20.19 6.85 -19.70
N LEU A 207 -20.93 5.80 -20.03
CA LEU A 207 -22.14 5.40 -19.30
C LEU A 207 -21.82 4.97 -17.87
N LYS A 208 -20.68 4.30 -17.66
CA LYS A 208 -20.17 3.98 -16.33
C LYS A 208 -19.92 5.24 -15.50
N THR A 209 -19.24 6.23 -16.06
CA THR A 209 -18.99 7.52 -15.38
C THR A 209 -20.29 8.24 -15.02
N ALA A 210 -21.29 8.22 -15.92
CA ALA A 210 -22.60 8.79 -15.65
C ALA A 210 -23.31 8.07 -14.48
N LYS A 211 -23.29 6.74 -14.46
CA LYS A 211 -23.84 5.93 -13.35
C LYS A 211 -23.11 6.18 -12.04
N ASP A 212 -21.79 6.29 -12.04
CA ASP A 212 -21.00 6.57 -10.84
C ASP A 212 -21.34 7.96 -10.26
N SER A 213 -21.63 8.94 -11.12
CA SER A 213 -22.13 10.26 -10.69
C SER A 213 -23.51 10.16 -10.01
N VAL A 214 -24.41 9.36 -10.57
CA VAL A 214 -25.74 9.09 -9.99
C VAL A 214 -25.60 8.43 -8.61
N LYS A 215 -24.76 7.39 -8.48
CA LYS A 215 -24.45 6.74 -7.19
C LYS A 215 -23.87 7.71 -6.17
N THR A 216 -22.96 8.58 -6.59
CA THR A 216 -22.31 9.57 -5.70
C THR A 216 -23.31 10.58 -5.14
N ASN A 217 -24.32 10.96 -5.92
CA ASN A 217 -25.35 11.92 -5.50
C ASN A 217 -26.54 11.28 -4.75
N ALA A 218 -26.58 9.95 -4.63
CA ALA A 218 -27.68 9.20 -4.05
C ALA A 218 -28.09 9.69 -2.65
N ALA A 219 -27.12 10.05 -1.79
CA ALA A 219 -27.40 10.51 -0.43
C ALA A 219 -28.24 11.80 -0.38
N ASN A 220 -28.12 12.66 -1.39
CA ASN A 220 -28.90 13.89 -1.51
C ASN A 220 -30.20 13.68 -2.28
N TYR A 221 -30.18 12.76 -3.25
CA TYR A 221 -31.32 12.52 -4.15
C TYR A 221 -32.39 11.61 -3.55
N ILE A 222 -32.01 10.51 -2.88
CA ILE A 222 -32.94 9.53 -2.31
C ILE A 222 -33.99 10.20 -1.39
N PRO A 223 -33.65 11.14 -0.49
CA PRO A 223 -34.67 11.81 0.33
C PRO A 223 -35.71 12.59 -0.49
N LEU A 224 -35.31 13.17 -1.63
CA LEU A 224 -36.22 13.86 -2.54
C LEU A 224 -37.12 12.87 -3.28
N LEU A 225 -36.54 11.76 -3.74
CA LEU A 225 -37.27 10.68 -4.39
C LEU A 225 -38.28 10.04 -3.43
N SER A 226 -37.89 9.74 -2.19
CA SER A 226 -38.78 9.21 -1.15
C SER A 226 -39.99 10.13 -0.95
N ARG A 227 -39.76 11.44 -0.82
CA ARG A 227 -40.85 12.42 -0.68
C ARG A 227 -41.77 12.44 -1.90
N LYS A 228 -41.21 12.37 -3.12
CA LYS A 228 -41.99 12.29 -4.38
C LYS A 228 -42.84 11.02 -4.42
N ILE A 229 -42.26 9.87 -4.09
CA ILE A 229 -42.97 8.57 -4.07
C ILE A 229 -44.09 8.58 -3.02
N ILE A 230 -43.78 8.93 -1.78
CA ILE A 230 -44.77 9.01 -0.69
C ILE A 230 -45.93 9.96 -1.06
N SER A 231 -45.65 11.05 -1.77
CA SER A 231 -46.68 12.02 -2.18
C SER A 231 -47.37 11.72 -3.51
N SER A 232 -46.96 10.70 -4.27
CA SER A 232 -47.57 10.33 -5.56
C SER A 232 -48.29 8.98 -5.50
N THR A 233 -47.75 8.03 -4.74
CA THR A 233 -48.25 6.64 -4.69
C THR A 233 -49.33 6.45 -3.62
N SER A 234 -50.51 5.97 -4.00
CA SER A 234 -51.66 5.81 -3.08
C SER A 234 -51.39 4.81 -1.96
N ALA A 235 -50.74 3.68 -2.24
CA ALA A 235 -50.40 2.69 -1.22
C ALA A 235 -49.38 3.27 -0.21
N CYS A 236 -48.36 3.97 -0.70
CA CYS A 236 -47.38 4.65 0.15
C CYS A 236 -48.03 5.75 1.00
N LYS A 237 -48.93 6.58 0.45
CA LYS A 237 -49.69 7.59 1.23
C LYS A 237 -50.49 6.95 2.34
N LEU A 238 -51.22 5.88 1.99
CA LEU A 238 -52.05 5.16 2.92
C LEU A 238 -51.20 4.64 4.07
N VAL A 239 -50.07 3.99 3.78
CA VAL A 239 -49.24 3.35 4.81
C VAL A 239 -48.38 4.35 5.60
N ALA A 240 -47.84 5.38 4.95
CA ALA A 240 -46.99 6.39 5.59
C ALA A 240 -47.71 7.23 6.65
N GLN A 241 -49.05 7.26 6.66
CA GLN A 241 -49.81 7.95 7.72
C GLN A 241 -49.87 7.14 9.04
N TYR A 242 -49.43 5.88 9.02
CA TYR A 242 -49.50 4.99 10.17
C TYR A 242 -48.13 4.78 10.80
N LYS A 243 -47.86 5.50 11.89
CA LYS A 243 -46.66 5.35 12.76
C LYS A 243 -45.32 5.47 12.01
N ASP A 244 -44.23 5.46 12.78
CA ASP A 244 -42.89 5.71 12.26
C ASP A 244 -42.30 4.49 11.53
N PHE A 245 -42.65 3.25 11.90
CA PHE A 245 -42.05 2.06 11.27
C PHE A 245 -42.52 1.84 9.83
N SER A 246 -43.80 2.11 9.54
CA SER A 246 -44.33 2.08 8.17
C SER A 246 -43.60 3.05 7.24
N LEU A 247 -43.29 4.26 7.73
CA LEU A 247 -42.52 5.25 6.99
C LEU A 247 -41.08 4.77 6.78
N GLN A 248 -40.45 4.22 7.83
CA GLN A 248 -39.10 3.66 7.76
C GLN A 248 -38.99 2.52 6.73
N TYR A 249 -39.99 1.64 6.65
CA TYR A 249 -40.09 0.60 5.64
C TYR A 249 -40.11 1.18 4.23
N ILE A 250 -40.95 2.19 3.97
CA ILE A 250 -41.03 2.85 2.66
C ILE A 250 -39.69 3.50 2.29
N GLU A 251 -39.07 4.25 3.20
CA GLU A 251 -37.80 4.92 2.94
C GLU A 251 -36.66 3.93 2.65
N ASN A 252 -36.62 2.81 3.36
CA ASN A 252 -35.62 1.76 3.12
C ASN A 252 -35.90 0.98 1.82
N CYS A 253 -37.17 0.77 1.46
CA CYS A 253 -37.54 0.25 0.13
C CYS A 253 -37.01 1.17 -0.98
N VAL A 254 -37.21 2.49 -0.88
CA VAL A 254 -36.72 3.46 -1.88
C VAL A 254 -35.21 3.38 -2.00
N LYS A 255 -34.49 3.37 -0.86
CA LYS A 255 -33.03 3.28 -0.86
C LYS A 255 -32.52 2.02 -1.55
N ILE A 256 -33.03 0.84 -1.18
CA ILE A 256 -32.56 -0.43 -1.75
C ILE A 256 -32.94 -0.54 -3.23
N CYS A 257 -34.17 -0.18 -3.59
CA CYS A 257 -34.62 -0.21 -4.98
C CYS A 257 -33.84 0.75 -5.88
N TYR A 258 -33.50 1.95 -5.38
CA TYR A 258 -32.66 2.91 -6.08
C TYR A 258 -31.29 2.32 -6.39
N PHE A 259 -30.59 1.78 -5.37
CA PHE A 259 -29.28 1.18 -5.58
C PHE A 259 -29.32 -0.11 -6.42
N ALA A 260 -30.40 -0.89 -6.34
CA ALA A 260 -30.63 -2.04 -7.22
C ALA A 260 -30.78 -1.62 -8.68
N ALA A 261 -31.52 -0.53 -8.95
CA ALA A 261 -31.74 0.01 -10.29
C ALA A 261 -30.46 0.61 -10.91
N VAL A 262 -29.62 1.26 -10.11
CA VAL A 262 -28.38 1.91 -10.59
C VAL A 262 -27.26 0.91 -10.93
N GLN A 263 -27.37 -0.37 -10.54
CA GLN A 263 -26.34 -1.35 -10.87
C GLN A 263 -26.15 -1.52 -12.39
N ASN A 264 -25.01 -2.09 -12.78
CA ASN A 264 -24.72 -2.42 -14.17
C ASN A 264 -24.29 -3.88 -14.31
N PRO A 265 -25.14 -4.75 -14.87
CA PRO A 265 -26.58 -4.54 -15.16
C PRO A 265 -27.43 -4.31 -13.89
N PRO A 266 -28.66 -3.75 -14.01
CA PRO A 266 -29.58 -3.59 -12.87
C PRO A 266 -29.92 -4.93 -12.20
N MET A 267 -30.06 -4.90 -10.88
CA MET A 267 -30.53 -6.05 -10.11
C MET A 267 -32.02 -6.28 -10.33
N VAL A 268 -32.46 -7.53 -10.20
CA VAL A 268 -33.85 -7.93 -10.50
C VAL A 268 -34.54 -8.39 -9.21
N ILE A 269 -35.61 -7.68 -8.83
CA ILE A 269 -36.54 -8.15 -7.80
C ILE A 269 -37.70 -8.85 -8.50
N ASP A 270 -37.87 -10.14 -8.23
CA ASP A 270 -38.85 -10.99 -8.87
C ASP A 270 -40.09 -11.20 -8.00
N PHE A 271 -41.19 -10.61 -8.45
CA PHE A 271 -42.49 -10.63 -7.78
C PHE A 271 -43.42 -11.74 -8.33
N GLU A 272 -42.95 -12.58 -9.24
CA GLU A 272 -43.77 -13.62 -9.87
C GLU A 272 -43.25 -15.00 -9.47
N PRO A 273 -43.64 -15.51 -8.27
CA PRO A 273 -43.29 -16.87 -7.92
C PRO A 273 -43.94 -17.83 -8.93
N GLY A 274 -43.16 -18.81 -9.38
CA GLY A 274 -43.70 -19.92 -10.16
C GLY A 274 -44.82 -20.64 -9.41
N GLN A 275 -45.62 -21.44 -10.13
CA GLN A 275 -46.75 -22.16 -9.52
C GLN A 275 -46.30 -23.21 -8.50
N MET A 276 -45.20 -23.91 -8.77
CA MET A 276 -44.65 -24.93 -7.89
C MET A 276 -43.70 -24.31 -6.87
N PHE A 277 -43.75 -24.80 -5.63
CA PHE A 277 -42.85 -24.35 -4.59
C PHE A 277 -41.42 -24.81 -4.87
N ASP A 278 -40.52 -23.85 -5.12
CA ASP A 278 -39.09 -24.08 -5.30
C ASP A 278 -38.29 -23.68 -4.05
N LYS A 279 -37.75 -24.68 -3.36
CA LYS A 279 -36.90 -24.51 -2.16
C LYS A 279 -35.56 -23.83 -2.45
N GLN A 280 -35.11 -23.81 -3.72
CA GLN A 280 -33.88 -23.11 -4.09
C GLN A 280 -34.10 -21.60 -4.02
N SER A 281 -35.21 -21.11 -4.57
CA SER A 281 -35.52 -19.68 -4.66
C SER A 281 -36.29 -19.12 -3.45
N TYR A 282 -37.07 -19.96 -2.76
CA TYR A 282 -37.99 -19.50 -1.72
C TYR A 282 -37.86 -20.24 -0.38
N ARG A 283 -38.20 -19.53 0.69
CA ARG A 283 -38.49 -20.06 2.03
C ARG A 283 -40.01 -20.16 2.23
N GLU A 284 -40.44 -21.06 3.10
CA GLU A 284 -41.85 -21.17 3.52
C GLU A 284 -42.17 -20.07 4.54
N TYR A 285 -43.34 -19.44 4.42
CA TYR A 285 -43.80 -18.40 5.34
C TYR A 285 -44.25 -19.01 6.69
N THR A 286 -45.39 -19.71 6.71
CA THR A 286 -45.92 -20.33 7.95
C THR A 286 -46.20 -21.82 7.82
N ARG A 287 -46.63 -22.29 6.65
CA ARG A 287 -46.98 -23.71 6.40
C ARG A 287 -46.23 -24.27 5.19
N SER A 288 -45.96 -25.57 5.23
CA SER A 288 -45.37 -26.30 4.11
C SER A 288 -46.40 -26.71 3.05
N GLY A 289 -45.92 -27.08 1.86
CA GLY A 289 -46.77 -27.52 0.74
C GLY A 289 -45.96 -27.68 -0.55
N THR A 290 -46.64 -27.96 -1.65
CA THR A 290 -46.02 -28.22 -2.97
C THR A 290 -46.31 -27.14 -4.00
N VAL A 291 -47.38 -26.36 -3.82
CA VAL A 291 -47.84 -25.31 -4.73
C VAL A 291 -47.81 -23.97 -4.01
N VAL A 292 -47.42 -22.90 -4.69
CA VAL A 292 -47.46 -21.54 -4.14
C VAL A 292 -48.91 -21.07 -4.01
N GLU A 293 -49.30 -20.63 -2.82
CA GLU A 293 -50.59 -20.00 -2.54
C GLU A 293 -50.52 -18.49 -2.77
N TYR A 294 -49.55 -17.81 -2.15
CA TYR A 294 -49.26 -16.39 -2.34
C TYR A 294 -47.79 -16.06 -2.06
N LEU A 295 -47.33 -14.95 -2.64
CA LEU A 295 -46.02 -14.36 -2.36
C LEU A 295 -46.07 -13.56 -1.05
N VAL A 296 -45.01 -13.60 -0.26
CA VAL A 296 -44.82 -12.76 0.94
C VAL A 296 -43.64 -11.81 0.77
N TRP A 297 -42.53 -12.31 0.21
CA TRP A 297 -41.33 -11.54 -0.07
C TRP A 297 -40.70 -11.99 -1.40
N PRO A 298 -40.36 -11.08 -2.32
CA PRO A 298 -39.84 -11.45 -3.64
C PRO A 298 -38.37 -11.91 -3.56
N VAL A 299 -37.91 -12.56 -4.63
CA VAL A 299 -36.51 -12.99 -4.78
C VAL A 299 -35.68 -11.83 -5.32
N LEU A 300 -34.46 -11.65 -4.83
CA LEU A 300 -33.51 -10.69 -5.39
C LEU A 300 -32.40 -11.41 -6.15
N TYR A 301 -32.24 -11.09 -7.42
CA TYR A 301 -31.17 -11.58 -8.28
C TYR A 301 -30.14 -10.50 -8.57
N LEU A 302 -28.88 -10.91 -8.77
CA LEU A 302 -27.79 -10.01 -9.16
C LEU A 302 -28.08 -9.28 -10.47
N HIS A 303 -28.69 -9.96 -11.43
CA HIS A 303 -29.21 -9.44 -12.68
C HIS A 303 -30.19 -10.44 -13.28
N LYS A 304 -30.81 -10.10 -14.41
CA LYS A 304 -31.72 -11.02 -15.12
C LYS A 304 -30.99 -12.33 -15.46
N GLY A 305 -31.52 -13.45 -14.99
CA GLY A 305 -30.92 -14.78 -15.15
C GLY A 305 -29.62 -15.00 -14.37
N GLY A 306 -29.24 -14.07 -13.49
CA GLY A 306 -28.06 -14.17 -12.63
C GLY A 306 -28.31 -14.97 -11.35
N PRO A 307 -27.28 -15.10 -10.48
CA PRO A 307 -27.42 -15.79 -9.21
C PRO A 307 -28.37 -15.06 -8.25
N ILE A 308 -29.01 -15.83 -7.36
CA ILE A 308 -29.82 -15.32 -6.26
C ILE A 308 -28.91 -14.67 -5.22
N LEU A 309 -29.24 -13.46 -4.83
CA LEU A 309 -28.61 -12.72 -3.73
C LEU A 309 -29.42 -12.81 -2.44
N SER A 310 -30.75 -12.85 -2.54
CA SER A 310 -31.63 -13.08 -1.40
C SER A 310 -32.83 -13.93 -1.81
N LYS A 311 -33.14 -14.95 -1.00
CA LYS A 311 -34.30 -15.83 -1.23
C LYS A 311 -35.59 -15.11 -0.88
N GLY A 312 -36.61 -15.35 -1.69
CA GLY A 312 -37.96 -14.91 -1.41
C GLY A 312 -38.63 -15.74 -0.30
N VAL A 313 -39.83 -15.34 0.05
CA VAL A 313 -40.72 -16.03 0.98
C VAL A 313 -42.08 -16.18 0.32
N VAL A 314 -42.63 -17.39 0.32
CA VAL A 314 -43.98 -17.69 -0.17
C VAL A 314 -44.74 -18.46 0.89
N GLN A 315 -46.07 -18.45 0.81
CA GLN A 315 -46.90 -19.39 1.54
C GLN A 315 -47.26 -20.56 0.61
N PRO A 316 -46.69 -21.75 0.79
CA PRO A 316 -47.16 -22.95 0.10
C PRO A 316 -48.51 -23.44 0.59
N LYS A 317 -49.17 -24.23 -0.26
CA LYS A 317 -50.30 -25.10 0.09
C LYS A 317 -50.10 -26.49 -0.49
N GLU A 318 -50.73 -27.47 0.14
CA GLU A 318 -50.82 -28.82 -0.42
C GLU A 318 -51.62 -28.80 -1.72
N GLU A 319 -51.17 -29.59 -2.71
CA GLU A 319 -51.92 -29.79 -3.94
C GLU A 319 -53.17 -30.63 -3.62
N ASN A 320 -54.34 -30.00 -3.64
CA ASN A 320 -55.59 -30.73 -3.48
C ASN A 320 -55.74 -31.71 -4.66
N ASN A 321 -55.49 -33.00 -4.42
CA ASN A 321 -55.83 -34.10 -5.32
C ASN A 321 -57.36 -34.25 -5.40
N SER A 322 -58.04 -33.26 -5.98
CA SER A 322 -59.46 -33.30 -6.32
C SER A 322 -59.64 -34.07 -7.63
N ASN A 323 -59.25 -35.34 -7.63
CA ASN A 323 -59.67 -36.36 -8.60
C ASN A 323 -59.29 -37.75 -8.06
N LYS A 324 -60.15 -38.27 -7.18
CA LYS A 324 -60.39 -39.71 -7.05
C LYS A 324 -61.88 -39.95 -6.90
#